data_AF-A0A258B9C7-F1
#
_entry.id   AF-A0A258B9C7-F1
#
_cell.length_a   1.000
_cell.length_b   1.000
_cell.length_c   1.000
_cell.angle_alpha   90.00
_cell.angle_beta   90.00
_cell.angle_gamma   90.00
#
_symmetry.space_group_name_H-M   'P 1'
#
loop_
_entity.id
_entity.type
_entity.pdbx_description
1 polymer ?
#
loop_
_entity_poly.entity_id
_entity_poly.type
_entity_poly.pdbx_seq_one_letter_code
_entity_poly.pdbx_strand_id
1 'polypeptide(L)'
;LPSNIIQLVQNAVLQSFNGEDGGTAVTVGSTSYSGRYYANINAINPNVNVIEVYLGTTSSPSTLLISMGIDQLPTLAASNILVTLV
;
A
#
# COMPACT_ATOMS: atom_id res chain seq x y z
N LEU A 1 -2.14 7.99 20.07
CA LEU A 1 -1.67 7.85 18.68
C LEU A 1 -1.14 9.21 18.18
N PRO A 2 -0.11 9.24 17.31
CA PRO A 2 0.34 10.48 16.66
C PRO A 2 -0.79 11.12 15.84
N SER A 3 -0.87 12.45 15.81
CA SER A 3 -1.89 13.17 15.04
C SER A 3 -1.73 13.02 13.52
N ASN A 4 -0.52 12.68 13.05
CA ASN A 4 -0.19 12.48 11.65
C ASN A 4 -0.18 11.01 11.22
N ILE A 5 -0.86 10.11 11.95
CA ILE A 5 -0.81 8.67 11.65
C ILE A 5 -1.27 8.34 10.22
N ILE A 6 -2.27 9.05 9.70
CA ILE A 6 -2.78 8.85 8.33
C ILE A 6 -1.65 9.08 7.31
N GLN A 7 -0.88 10.16 7.48
CA GLN A 7 0.25 10.47 6.60
C GLN A 7 1.35 9.41 6.72
N LEU A 8 1.62 8.92 7.94
CA LEU A 8 2.59 7.85 8.16
C LEU A 8 2.18 6.55 7.45
N VAL A 9 0.89 6.18 7.51
CA VAL A 9 0.35 5.01 6.81
C VAL A 9 0.46 5.17 5.30
N GLN A 10 0.09 6.34 4.76
CA GLN A 10 0.24 6.63 3.33
C GLN A 10 1.70 6.52 2.87
N ASN A 11 2.63 7.06 3.65
CA ASN A 11 4.06 6.97 3.35
C ASN A 11 4.58 5.52 3.41
N ALA A 12 4.17 4.74 4.41
CA ALA A 12 4.57 3.32 4.49
C ALA A 12 4.08 2.51 3.29
N VAL A 13 2.85 2.77 2.82
CA VAL A 13 2.31 2.12 1.62
C VAL A 13 3.12 2.53 0.37
N LEU A 14 3.47 3.81 0.23
CA LEU A 14 4.32 4.29 -0.86
C LEU A 14 5.71 3.64 -0.85
N GLN A 15 6.33 3.55 0.33
CA GLN A 15 7.63 2.90 0.50
C GLN A 15 7.56 1.42 0.08
N SER A 16 6.53 0.70 0.49
CA SER A 16 6.34 -0.71 0.10
C SER A 16 6.06 -0.87 -1.39
N PHE A 17 5.33 0.07 -2.01
CA PHE A 17 5.09 0.08 -3.45
C PHE A 17 6.39 0.32 -4.24
N ASN A 18 7.22 1.26 -3.80
CA ASN A 18 8.50 1.61 -4.42
C ASN A 18 9.64 0.63 -4.08
N GLY A 19 9.42 -0.32 -3.16
CA GLY A 19 10.47 -1.23 -2.67
C GLY A 19 11.51 -0.56 -1.77
N GLU A 20 11.20 0.63 -1.23
CA GLU A 20 12.04 1.34 -0.26
C GLU A 20 12.04 0.66 1.11
N ASP A 21 11.09 -0.26 1.33
CA ASP A 21 11.00 -1.15 2.50
C ASP A 21 11.98 -2.34 2.46
N GLY A 22 12.85 -2.40 1.44
CA GLY A 22 13.79 -3.49 1.22
C GLY A 22 13.22 -4.70 0.48
N GLY A 23 11.94 -4.67 0.09
CA GLY A 23 11.35 -5.66 -0.80
C GLY A 23 11.34 -5.21 -2.27
N THR A 24 10.79 -6.04 -3.15
CA THR A 24 10.70 -5.71 -4.58
C THR A 24 9.65 -4.64 -4.84
N ALA A 25 9.98 -3.60 -5.60
CA ALA A 25 9.00 -2.62 -6.06
C ALA A 25 7.91 -3.27 -6.93
N VAL A 26 6.73 -2.64 -6.99
CA VAL A 26 5.69 -3.03 -7.95
C VAL A 26 6.11 -2.54 -9.34
N THR A 27 6.35 -3.47 -10.25
CA THR A 27 6.88 -3.19 -11.60
C THR A 27 5.92 -3.68 -12.69
N VAL A 28 6.24 -3.29 -13.93
CA VAL A 28 5.56 -3.76 -15.15
C VAL A 28 5.53 -5.29 -15.17
N GLY A 29 4.36 -5.89 -15.44
CA GLY A 29 4.19 -7.34 -15.49
C GLY A 29 4.23 -8.06 -14.13
N SER A 30 4.23 -7.32 -13.00
CA SER A 30 4.25 -7.91 -11.65
C SER A 30 2.85 -8.05 -11.05
N THR A 31 2.70 -8.98 -10.11
CA THR A 31 1.50 -9.11 -9.28
C THR A 31 1.80 -8.65 -7.87
N SER A 32 1.02 -7.68 -7.37
CA SER A 32 1.10 -7.17 -6.01
C SER A 32 -0.03 -7.74 -5.16
N TYR A 33 0.29 -8.10 -3.92
CA TYR A 33 -0.65 -8.67 -2.94
C TYR A 33 -0.77 -7.74 -1.73
N SER A 34 -1.97 -7.65 -1.14
CA SER A 34 -2.25 -6.81 0.03
C SER A 34 -1.33 -7.11 1.21
N GLY A 35 -1.03 -8.39 1.43
CA GLY A 35 -0.14 -8.85 2.50
C GLY A 35 1.27 -8.24 2.47
N ARG A 36 1.76 -7.80 1.29
CA ARG A 36 3.07 -7.13 1.18
C ARG A 36 3.13 -5.84 1.99
N TYR A 37 2.02 -5.12 2.12
CA TYR A 37 1.97 -3.81 2.77
C TYR A 37 1.83 -3.91 4.30
N TYR A 38 1.41 -5.07 4.82
CA TYR A 38 1.04 -5.21 6.24
C TYR A 38 2.23 -5.00 7.18
N ALA A 39 3.40 -5.55 6.83
CA ALA A 39 4.58 -5.45 7.67
C ALA A 39 5.01 -3.99 7.88
N ASN A 40 5.06 -3.21 6.80
CA ASN A 40 5.50 -1.82 6.88
C ASN A 40 4.45 -0.92 7.60
N ILE A 41 3.15 -1.18 7.40
CA ILE A 41 2.10 -0.46 8.14
C ILE A 41 2.15 -0.77 9.63
N ASN A 42 2.28 -2.03 10.02
CA ASN A 42 2.34 -2.43 11.44
C ASN A 42 3.64 -1.94 12.12
N ALA A 43 4.71 -1.68 11.36
CA ALA A 43 5.95 -1.14 11.89
C ALA A 43 5.85 0.34 12.33
N ILE A 44 4.83 1.08 11.88
CA ILE A 44 4.65 2.51 12.20
C ILE A 44 4.42 2.72 13.70
N ASN A 45 3.54 1.91 14.31
CA ASN A 45 3.21 2.02 15.71
C ASN A 45 2.66 0.69 16.26
N PRO A 46 3.07 0.25 17.47
CA PRO A 46 2.56 -0.98 18.08
C PRO A 46 1.05 -1.03 18.30
N ASN A 47 0.37 0.12 18.33
CA ASN A 47 -1.08 0.23 18.52
C ASN A 47 -1.86 0.28 17.20
N VAL A 48 -1.19 0.22 16.04
CA VAL A 48 -1.82 0.19 14.72
C VAL A 48 -1.80 -1.25 14.23
N ASN A 49 -3.00 -1.77 13.94
CA ASN A 49 -3.17 -3.11 13.36
C ASN A 49 -3.94 -2.98 12.06
N VAL A 50 -3.44 -3.64 11.02
CA VAL A 50 -4.14 -3.75 9.74
C VAL A 50 -5.30 -4.72 9.87
N ILE A 51 -6.51 -4.23 9.57
CA ILE A 51 -7.69 -5.08 9.40
C ILE A 51 -7.66 -5.67 7.98
N GLU A 52 -7.70 -4.80 6.98
CA GLU A 52 -7.72 -5.15 5.56
C GLU A 52 -6.99 -4.08 4.73
N VAL A 53 -6.39 -4.48 3.61
CA VAL A 53 -5.92 -3.57 2.56
C VAL A 53 -6.44 -4.08 1.23
N TYR A 54 -7.14 -3.20 0.51
CA TYR A 54 -7.62 -3.46 -0.84
C TYR A 54 -6.71 -2.78 -1.87
N LEU A 55 -6.48 -3.45 -2.99
CA LEU A 55 -5.65 -3.00 -4.10
C LEU A 55 -6.48 -2.97 -5.38
N GLY A 56 -6.23 -1.98 -6.23
CA GLY A 56 -6.90 -1.81 -7.52
C GLY A 56 -6.42 -0.57 -8.26
N THR A 57 -6.77 -0.46 -9.53
CA THR A 57 -6.48 0.70 -10.39
C THR A 57 -7.58 1.76 -10.38
N THR A 58 -8.71 1.48 -9.72
CA THR A 58 -9.85 2.38 -9.60
C THR A 58 -9.87 3.03 -8.21
N SER A 59 -10.68 4.08 -8.04
CA SER A 59 -10.79 4.82 -6.78
C SER A 59 -11.37 4.01 -5.61
N SER A 60 -12.00 2.87 -5.89
CA SER A 60 -12.66 2.02 -4.89
C SER A 60 -12.25 0.56 -5.12
N PRO A 61 -11.02 0.18 -4.74
CA PRO A 61 -10.55 -1.18 -4.89
C PRO A 61 -11.32 -2.14 -3.97
N SER A 62 -11.59 -3.35 -4.46
CA SER A 62 -12.29 -4.41 -3.70
C SER A 62 -11.56 -5.74 -3.69
N THR A 63 -10.36 -5.79 -4.25
CA THR A 63 -9.55 -7.02 -4.41
C THR A 63 -8.31 -6.98 -3.52
N LEU A 64 -7.82 -8.15 -3.11
CA LEU A 64 -6.61 -8.28 -2.27
C LEU A 64 -5.32 -8.48 -3.09
N LEU A 65 -5.45 -8.55 -4.41
CA LEU A 65 -4.34 -8.66 -5.34
C LEU A 65 -4.62 -7.81 -6.58
N ILE A 66 -3.56 -7.38 -7.24
CA ILE A 66 -3.61 -6.71 -8.53
C ILE A 66 -2.46 -7.21 -9.40
N SER A 67 -2.75 -7.52 -10.66
CA SER A 67 -1.73 -7.86 -11.64
C SER A 67 -1.54 -6.69 -12.60
N MET A 68 -0.29 -6.26 -12.78
CA MET A 68 0.07 -5.22 -13.74
C MET A 68 0.36 -5.85 -15.09
N GLY A 69 -0.17 -5.24 -16.15
CA GLY A 69 0.13 -5.65 -17.54
C GLY A 69 1.61 -5.44 -17.90
N ILE A 70 2.06 -6.13 -18.94
CA ILE A 70 3.42 -5.93 -19.50
C ILE A 70 3.58 -4.58 -20.21
N ASP A 71 2.46 -3.92 -20.51
CA ASP A 71 2.32 -2.63 -21.17
C ASP A 71 1.85 -1.53 -20.18
N GLN A 72 1.88 -1.80 -18.88
CA GLN A 72 1.43 -0.87 -17.84
C GLN A 72 2.58 -0.49 -16.91
N LEU A 73 2.89 0.80 -16.85
CA LEU A 73 3.82 1.36 -15.85
C LEU A 73 3.04 1.74 -14.58
N PRO A 74 3.16 0.98 -13.48
CA PRO A 74 2.43 1.27 -12.27
C PRO A 74 3.00 2.51 -11.58
N THR A 75 2.12 3.41 -11.14
CA THR A 75 2.47 4.61 -10.37
C THR A 75 1.50 4.77 -9.21
N LEU A 76 1.96 5.36 -8.11
CA LEU A 76 1.14 5.57 -6.92
C LEU A 76 1.47 6.94 -6.31
N ALA A 77 0.44 7.76 -6.09
CA ALA A 77 0.56 9.00 -5.33
C ALA A 77 -0.17 8.88 -3.99
N ALA A 78 0.23 9.69 -2.99
CA ALA A 78 -0.41 9.69 -1.68
C ALA A 78 -1.93 9.93 -1.74
N SER A 79 -2.40 10.73 -2.71
CA SER A 79 -3.82 11.00 -2.95
C SER A 79 -4.62 9.78 -3.42
N ASN A 80 -3.96 8.71 -3.88
CA ASN A 80 -4.63 7.46 -4.27
C ASN A 80 -4.83 6.50 -3.09
N ILE A 81 -4.32 6.85 -1.90
CA ILE A 81 -4.36 5.99 -0.71
C ILE A 81 -5.39 6.54 0.27
N LEU A 82 -6.48 5.81 0.43
CA LEU A 82 -7.51 6.07 1.43
C LEU A 82 -7.20 5.28 2.71
N VAL A 83 -7.19 5.96 3.85
CA VAL A 83 -6.98 5.34 5.17
C VAL A 83 -8.19 5.62 6.05
N THR A 84 -8.80 4.56 6.56
CA THR A 84 -9.90 4.63 7.53
C THR A 84 -9.39 4.11 8.86
N LEU A 85 -9.48 4.95 9.89
CA LEU A 85 -9.17 4.57 11.28
C LEU A 85 -10.47 4.23 11.99
N VAL A 86 -10.48 3.13 12.73
CA VAL A 86 -11.61 2.65 13.55
C VAL A 86 -11.18 2.45 15.00
#